data_AF-A0AB37KIG5-F1
#
_entry.id   AF-A0AB37KIG5-F1
#
_cell.length_a   1.000
_cell.length_b   1.000
_cell.length_c   1.000
_cell.angle_alpha   90.00
_cell.angle_beta   90.00
_cell.angle_gamma   90.00
#
_symmetry.space_group_name_H-M   'P 1'
#
loop_
_entity.id
_entity.type
_entity.pdbx_description
1 polymer ?
#
loop_
_entity_poly.entity_id
_entity_poly.type
_entity_poly.pdbx_seq_one_letter_code
_entity_poly.pdbx_strand_id
1 'polypeptide(L)'
;MFFRKKKKEPENLVEETSLVYQYLSELYEDGQIQNDAFVIPEHQIYIYADVLGGDETMAQVVFQIHHESLEDPIIDPVCGLGLSYEECIRDACDNFNRHDVQLFIGALEKDKTKTVIIKTLENHAFDVYESKVSSHGKREGIMLESFWDMLGEQILKRLGNKRCYWIKIYCAKMGRKSDIEVRINDVLSKELSDLLKDYVGNWDCIDAYHTEKQSFLFYQKDDTYTPPVFTKEQIVTYTKKAIHMYEKCEDKEEYKKLRVQLIKLCKDESLGMELFGFIPELYCKHVFSDLECGEQLFLIRKGEPTVELYQSQVRSFSYIDETIRKYLKNEEPSQELIEQIAQFSANYRAIQKALDEGDDIKELYTPGIGYFVKENYILR
;
A
#
# COMPACT_ATOMS: atom_id res chain seq x y z
N MET A 1 -1.31 -3.58 -15.19
CA MET A 1 -1.81 -4.63 -16.11
C MET A 1 -2.06 -5.92 -15.30
N PHE A 2 -3.31 -6.38 -15.13
CA PHE A 2 -3.58 -7.60 -14.34
C PHE A 2 -3.47 -8.86 -15.22
N PHE A 3 -2.61 -9.80 -14.84
CA PHE A 3 -2.39 -11.03 -15.60
C PHE A 3 -2.93 -12.27 -14.87
N ARG A 4 -3.58 -13.16 -15.64
CA ARG A 4 -4.06 -14.48 -15.19
C ARG A 4 -2.86 -15.42 -14.98
N LYS A 5 -2.76 -16.01 -13.78
CA LYS A 5 -1.86 -17.14 -13.49
C LYS A 5 -2.15 -18.31 -14.45
N LYS A 6 -1.19 -18.71 -15.28
CA LYS A 6 -1.14 -20.10 -15.78
C LYS A 6 -0.64 -20.96 -14.62
N LYS A 7 -1.38 -22.00 -14.23
CA LYS A 7 -0.91 -22.99 -13.24
C LYS A 7 0.27 -23.75 -13.86
N LYS A 8 1.49 -23.53 -13.34
CA LYS A 8 2.66 -24.38 -13.61
C LYS A 8 2.68 -25.58 -12.67
N GLU A 9 3.36 -26.66 -13.09
CA GLU A 9 3.55 -27.87 -12.28
C GLU A 9 4.49 -27.60 -11.09
N PRO A 10 4.35 -28.32 -9.95
CA PRO A 10 5.07 -28.02 -8.71
C PRO A 10 6.59 -28.15 -8.80
N GLU A 11 7.10 -29.11 -9.60
CA GLU A 11 8.55 -29.36 -9.70
C GLU A 11 9.29 -28.17 -10.31
N ASN A 12 8.74 -27.56 -11.37
CA ASN A 12 9.34 -26.38 -12.01
C ASN A 12 9.37 -25.15 -11.07
N LEU A 13 8.38 -24.99 -10.18
CA LEU A 13 8.34 -23.87 -9.24
C LEU A 13 9.41 -24.00 -8.13
N VAL A 14 9.71 -25.24 -7.70
CA VAL A 14 10.75 -25.51 -6.69
C VAL A 14 12.13 -25.23 -7.27
N GLU A 15 12.39 -25.61 -8.53
CA GLU A 15 13.65 -25.30 -9.22
C GLU A 15 13.81 -23.79 -9.46
N GLU A 16 12.77 -23.09 -9.92
CA GLU A 16 12.78 -21.63 -10.15
C GLU A 16 13.06 -20.85 -8.85
N THR A 17 12.43 -21.25 -7.74
CA THR A 17 12.68 -20.63 -6.41
C THR A 17 14.09 -20.93 -5.90
N SER A 18 14.61 -22.13 -6.19
CA SER A 18 15.99 -22.51 -5.84
C SER A 18 17.02 -21.63 -6.57
N LEU A 19 16.75 -21.25 -7.83
CA LEU A 19 17.60 -20.34 -8.59
C LEU A 19 17.65 -18.94 -7.98
N VAL A 20 16.51 -18.42 -7.50
CA VAL A 20 16.46 -17.14 -6.78
C VAL A 20 17.37 -17.18 -5.55
N TYR A 21 17.27 -18.22 -4.72
CA TYR A 21 18.07 -18.33 -3.51
C TYR A 21 19.56 -18.59 -3.79
N GLN A 22 19.89 -19.24 -4.90
CA GLN A 22 21.27 -19.33 -5.36
C GLN A 22 21.86 -17.93 -5.64
N TYR A 23 21.14 -17.07 -6.37
CA TYR A 23 21.64 -15.72 -6.65
C TYR A 23 21.68 -14.83 -5.42
N LEU A 24 20.72 -14.94 -4.51
CA LEU A 24 20.82 -14.23 -3.22
C LEU A 24 22.05 -14.69 -2.42
N SER A 25 22.44 -15.98 -2.51
CA SER A 25 23.67 -16.48 -1.87
C SER A 25 24.95 -15.93 -2.51
N GLU A 26 24.93 -15.57 -3.81
CA GLU A 26 26.05 -14.86 -4.45
C GLU A 26 26.18 -13.42 -3.95
N LEU A 27 25.06 -12.78 -3.57
CA LEU A 27 25.04 -11.41 -3.04
C LEU A 27 25.39 -11.34 -1.54
N TYR A 28 25.14 -12.41 -0.80
CA TYR A 28 25.36 -12.50 0.65
C TYR A 28 26.07 -13.81 0.99
N GLU A 29 27.40 -13.76 1.18
CA GLU A 29 28.26 -14.95 1.35
C GLU A 29 27.83 -15.84 2.53
N ASP A 30 27.38 -15.25 3.63
CA ASP A 30 26.91 -15.98 4.83
C ASP A 30 25.41 -16.31 4.78
N GLY A 31 24.75 -16.09 3.64
CA GLY A 31 23.34 -16.37 3.42
C GLY A 31 22.99 -17.85 3.59
N GLN A 32 21.84 -18.14 4.20
CA GLN A 32 21.40 -19.51 4.49
C GLN A 32 19.97 -19.75 4.05
N ILE A 33 19.66 -20.95 3.57
CA ILE A 33 18.28 -21.35 3.29
C ILE A 33 17.72 -22.06 4.53
N GLN A 34 16.66 -21.51 5.12
CA GLN A 34 15.98 -22.08 6.30
C GLN A 34 14.45 -22.00 6.12
N ASN A 35 13.75 -23.14 6.24
CA ASN A 35 12.28 -23.21 6.19
C ASN A 35 11.65 -22.41 5.05
N ASP A 36 12.11 -22.66 3.82
CA ASP A 36 11.66 -21.99 2.58
C ASP A 36 11.96 -20.48 2.49
N ALA A 37 12.78 -19.93 3.40
CA ALA A 37 13.31 -18.58 3.33
C ALA A 37 14.82 -18.57 3.05
N PHE A 38 15.28 -17.56 2.31
CA PHE A 38 16.68 -17.14 2.34
C PHE A 38 16.90 -16.19 3.52
N VAL A 39 17.89 -16.49 4.35
CA VAL A 39 18.17 -15.78 5.60
C VAL A 39 19.51 -15.07 5.46
N ILE A 40 19.55 -13.78 5.80
CA ILE A 40 20.78 -13.01 6.00
C ILE A 40 21.05 -13.00 7.52
N PRO A 41 21.93 -13.86 8.05
CA PRO A 41 21.98 -14.12 9.49
C PRO A 41 22.48 -12.94 10.31
N GLU A 42 23.41 -12.14 9.76
CA GLU A 42 23.97 -10.97 10.43
C GLU A 42 22.88 -9.98 10.89
N HIS A 43 21.84 -9.82 10.06
CA HIS A 43 20.73 -8.91 10.32
C HIS A 43 19.42 -9.62 10.67
N GLN A 44 19.41 -10.96 10.74
CA GLN A 44 18.21 -11.77 10.98
C GLN A 44 17.07 -11.45 10.00
N ILE A 45 17.41 -11.16 8.75
CA ILE A 45 16.43 -10.87 7.69
C ILE A 45 16.01 -12.18 7.03
N TYR A 46 14.70 -12.40 6.92
CA TYR A 46 14.12 -13.55 6.22
C TYR A 46 13.48 -13.08 4.91
N ILE A 47 13.96 -13.61 3.80
CA ILE A 47 13.50 -13.30 2.45
C ILE A 47 12.74 -14.51 1.91
N TYR A 48 11.47 -14.31 1.56
CA TYR A 48 10.68 -15.28 0.82
C TYR A 48 10.52 -14.80 -0.63
N ALA A 49 10.56 -15.72 -1.57
CA ALA A 49 10.37 -15.41 -2.99
C ALA A 49 9.35 -16.35 -3.63
N ASP A 50 8.38 -15.78 -4.32
CA ASP A 50 7.40 -16.50 -5.14
C ASP A 50 7.62 -16.16 -6.61
N VAL A 51 8.13 -17.11 -7.40
CA VAL A 51 8.25 -16.94 -8.85
C VAL A 51 6.86 -17.11 -9.49
N LEU A 52 6.31 -16.02 -10.04
CA LEU A 52 4.96 -16.03 -10.64
C LEU A 52 4.94 -16.58 -12.07
N GLY A 53 6.08 -16.50 -12.76
CA GLY A 53 6.26 -16.97 -14.13
C GLY A 53 7.16 -16.04 -14.95
N GLY A 54 7.45 -16.43 -16.18
CA GLY A 54 8.34 -15.71 -17.08
C GLY A 54 8.57 -16.47 -18.38
N ASP A 55 9.33 -15.86 -19.27
CA ASP A 55 9.88 -16.45 -20.48
C ASP A 55 11.37 -16.09 -20.61
N GLU A 56 11.99 -16.34 -21.76
CA GLU A 56 13.41 -16.09 -22.01
C GLU A 56 13.81 -14.61 -21.87
N THR A 57 12.86 -13.69 -21.89
CA THR A 57 13.10 -12.24 -21.88
C THR A 57 12.62 -11.52 -20.62
N MET A 58 11.83 -12.20 -19.78
CA MET A 58 11.30 -11.61 -18.56
C MET A 58 10.97 -12.65 -17.49
N ALA A 59 11.19 -12.31 -16.22
CA ALA A 59 10.76 -13.11 -15.08
C ALA A 59 10.08 -12.23 -14.02
N GLN A 60 8.97 -12.70 -13.47
CA GLN A 60 8.25 -12.03 -12.39
C GLN A 60 8.42 -12.80 -11.09
N VAL A 61 8.97 -12.12 -10.08
CA VAL A 61 9.20 -12.67 -8.74
C VAL A 61 8.58 -11.73 -7.72
N VAL A 62 7.82 -12.28 -6.78
CA VAL A 62 7.33 -11.52 -5.62
C VAL A 62 8.24 -11.83 -4.45
N PHE A 63 9.01 -10.84 -4.03
CA PHE A 63 9.86 -10.92 -2.86
C PHE A 63 9.13 -10.39 -1.62
N GLN A 64 9.48 -10.94 -0.46
CA GLN A 64 9.01 -10.47 0.84
C GLN A 64 10.15 -10.43 1.85
N ILE A 65 10.35 -9.29 2.50
CA ILE A 65 11.29 -9.13 3.63
C ILE A 65 10.49 -9.23 4.93
N HIS A 66 10.87 -10.19 5.77
CA HIS A 66 10.35 -10.38 7.11
C HIS A 66 11.45 -10.13 8.14
N HIS A 67 11.10 -9.42 9.20
CA HIS A 67 12.00 -9.09 10.30
C HIS A 67 11.17 -8.78 11.56
N GLU A 68 11.71 -9.06 12.75
CA GLU A 68 10.98 -8.86 14.03
C GLU A 68 10.54 -7.41 14.27
N SER A 69 11.25 -6.45 13.67
CA SER A 69 10.95 -5.04 13.81
C SER A 69 9.88 -4.53 12.83
N LEU A 70 9.36 -5.36 11.94
CA LEU A 70 8.38 -4.97 10.94
C LEU A 70 6.97 -5.38 11.40
N GLU A 71 6.00 -4.47 11.23
CA GLU A 71 4.58 -4.78 11.50
C GLU A 71 3.94 -5.56 10.35
N ASP A 72 4.33 -5.24 9.12
CA ASP A 72 3.98 -5.94 7.89
C ASP A 72 5.28 -6.24 7.13
N PRO A 73 5.36 -7.36 6.40
CA PRO A 73 6.51 -7.62 5.53
C PRO A 73 6.60 -6.56 4.43
N ILE A 74 7.82 -6.21 4.03
CA ILE A 74 8.04 -5.39 2.83
C ILE A 74 7.88 -6.32 1.64
N ILE A 75 6.90 -6.05 0.78
CA ILE A 75 6.58 -6.87 -0.39
C ILE A 75 7.02 -6.14 -1.65
N ASP A 76 7.78 -6.79 -2.54
CA ASP A 76 8.11 -6.28 -3.88
C ASP A 76 7.79 -7.27 -5.01
N PRO A 77 6.79 -6.99 -5.85
CA PRO A 77 6.68 -7.61 -7.17
C PRO A 77 7.73 -7.01 -8.10
N VAL A 78 8.73 -7.81 -8.50
CA VAL A 78 9.82 -7.39 -9.38
C VAL A 78 9.71 -8.09 -10.72
N CYS A 79 9.87 -7.32 -11.80
CA CYS A 79 10.03 -7.84 -13.14
C CYS A 79 11.51 -7.70 -13.53
N GLY A 80 12.22 -8.82 -13.60
CA GLY A 80 13.58 -8.85 -14.14
C GLY A 80 13.58 -9.07 -15.64
N LEU A 81 14.59 -8.49 -16.32
CA LEU A 81 14.76 -8.53 -17.77
C LEU A 81 16.13 -9.11 -18.14
N GLY A 82 16.21 -9.81 -19.27
CA GLY A 82 17.46 -10.48 -19.68
C GLY A 82 17.37 -11.10 -21.09
N LEU A 83 18.45 -11.75 -21.51
CA LEU A 83 18.52 -12.52 -22.76
C LEU A 83 18.30 -14.02 -22.54
N SER A 84 18.24 -14.45 -21.28
CA SER A 84 17.79 -15.78 -20.86
C SER A 84 16.93 -15.67 -19.61
N TYR A 85 16.20 -16.74 -19.31
CA TYR A 85 15.39 -16.81 -18.10
C TYR A 85 16.25 -16.69 -16.82
N GLU A 86 17.44 -17.29 -16.82
CA GLU A 86 18.40 -17.19 -15.72
C GLU A 86 18.90 -15.75 -15.52
N GLU A 87 19.15 -15.01 -16.60
CA GLU A 87 19.50 -13.59 -16.54
C GLU A 87 18.34 -12.76 -16.01
N CYS A 88 17.09 -13.06 -16.40
CA CYS A 88 15.91 -12.37 -15.89
C CYS A 88 15.73 -12.57 -14.38
N ILE A 89 15.94 -13.79 -13.87
CA ILE A 89 15.87 -14.06 -12.43
C ILE A 89 17.01 -13.35 -11.68
N ARG A 90 18.21 -13.31 -12.26
CA ARG A 90 19.36 -12.58 -11.69
C ARG A 90 19.06 -11.07 -11.61
N ASP A 91 18.57 -10.47 -12.69
CA ASP A 91 18.18 -9.06 -12.73
C ASP A 91 17.09 -8.74 -11.70
N ALA A 92 16.09 -9.63 -11.54
CA ALA A 92 15.07 -9.47 -10.50
C ALA A 92 15.69 -9.46 -9.08
N CYS A 93 16.64 -10.35 -8.80
CA CYS A 93 17.36 -10.41 -7.53
C CYS A 93 18.19 -9.13 -7.29
N ASP A 94 18.93 -8.66 -8.30
CA ASP A 94 19.74 -7.44 -8.21
C ASP A 94 18.87 -6.20 -7.97
N ASN A 95 17.72 -6.12 -8.64
CA ASN A 95 16.77 -5.02 -8.47
C ASN A 95 16.17 -5.01 -7.06
N PHE A 96 15.68 -6.15 -6.59
CA PHE A 96 15.16 -6.32 -5.23
C PHE A 96 16.22 -5.99 -4.16
N ASN A 97 17.45 -6.49 -4.36
CA ASN A 97 18.55 -6.22 -3.46
C ASN A 97 18.81 -4.71 -3.33
N ARG A 98 18.94 -4.02 -4.47
CA ARG A 98 19.25 -2.59 -4.55
C ARG A 98 18.16 -1.71 -3.98
N HIS A 99 16.90 -2.04 -4.22
CA HIS A 99 15.76 -1.17 -3.92
C HIS A 99 15.05 -1.49 -2.60
N ASP A 100 15.20 -2.70 -2.06
CA ASP A 100 14.50 -3.11 -0.84
C ASP A 100 15.47 -3.58 0.24
N VAL A 101 16.29 -4.59 -0.04
CA VAL A 101 17.13 -5.23 1.00
C VAL A 101 18.18 -4.26 1.54
N GLN A 102 18.92 -3.58 0.65
CA GLN A 102 19.97 -2.64 1.06
C GLN A 102 19.41 -1.42 1.82
N LEU A 103 18.18 -0.98 1.52
CA LEU A 103 17.54 0.07 2.30
C LEU A 103 17.17 -0.41 3.70
N PHE A 104 16.69 -1.65 3.81
CA PHE A 104 16.33 -2.21 5.10
C PHE A 104 17.57 -2.50 5.96
N ILE A 105 18.66 -3.01 5.37
CA ILE A 105 19.96 -3.14 6.05
C ILE A 105 20.44 -1.78 6.54
N GLY A 106 20.45 -0.75 5.67
CA GLY A 106 20.82 0.61 6.06
C GLY A 106 19.99 1.13 7.25
N ALA A 107 18.72 0.76 7.33
CA ALA A 107 17.87 1.10 8.47
C ALA A 107 18.22 0.37 9.77
N LEU A 108 18.60 -0.90 9.69
CA LEU A 108 19.08 -1.66 10.85
C LEU A 108 20.43 -1.13 11.34
N GLU A 109 21.30 -0.72 10.43
CA GLU A 109 22.62 -0.15 10.71
C GLU A 109 22.58 1.35 11.06
N LYS A 110 21.42 1.99 10.88
CA LYS A 110 21.17 3.43 11.10
C LYS A 110 22.01 4.33 10.19
N ASP A 111 22.36 3.86 9.00
CA ASP A 111 23.04 4.63 7.95
C ASP A 111 22.02 5.42 7.10
N LYS A 112 21.48 6.48 7.71
CA LYS A 112 20.38 7.26 7.14
C LYS A 112 20.84 8.37 6.21
N THR A 113 20.00 8.68 5.23
CA THR A 113 20.18 9.84 4.35
C THR A 113 19.77 11.14 5.05
N LYS A 114 18.61 11.14 5.73
CA LYS A 114 18.05 12.33 6.40
C LYS A 114 17.08 11.93 7.51
N THR A 115 16.72 12.91 8.35
CA THR A 115 15.64 12.78 9.34
C THR A 115 14.56 13.80 9.04
N VAL A 116 13.30 13.39 9.15
CA VAL A 116 12.12 14.24 8.95
C VAL A 116 11.21 14.16 10.16
N ILE A 117 10.49 15.24 10.43
CA ILE A 117 9.46 15.29 11.47
C ILE A 117 8.16 15.71 10.81
N ILE A 118 7.13 14.89 10.99
CA ILE A 118 5.77 15.17 10.50
C ILE A 118 4.84 15.26 11.71
N LYS A 119 3.68 15.88 11.51
CA LYS A 119 2.68 16.03 12.55
C LYS A 119 1.32 15.56 12.06
N THR A 120 0.72 14.64 12.79
CA THR A 120 -0.71 14.28 12.66
C THR A 120 -1.48 14.98 13.79
N LEU A 121 -1.96 14.23 14.78
CA LEU A 121 -2.33 14.74 16.11
C LEU A 121 -1.10 14.81 17.03
N GLU A 122 -0.08 14.01 16.77
CA GLU A 122 1.20 13.95 17.49
C GLU A 122 2.37 14.14 16.51
N ASN A 123 3.57 14.33 17.05
CA ASN A 123 4.78 14.41 16.23
C ASN A 123 5.33 13.01 15.98
N HIS A 124 5.74 12.75 14.75
CA HIS A 124 6.41 11.51 14.36
C HIS A 124 7.74 11.85 13.69
N ALA A 125 8.83 11.27 14.20
CA ALA A 125 10.16 11.44 13.64
C ALA A 125 10.57 10.18 12.88
N PHE A 126 11.03 10.36 11.65
CA PHE A 126 11.45 9.27 10.77
C PHE A 126 12.88 9.50 10.31
N ASP A 127 13.66 8.42 10.35
CA ASP A 127 14.90 8.33 9.58
C ASP A 127 14.57 7.79 8.18
N VAL A 128 15.13 8.43 7.16
CA VAL A 128 14.80 8.20 5.75
C VAL A 128 16.00 7.60 5.05
N TYR A 129 15.75 6.53 4.31
CA TYR A 129 16.71 5.78 3.50
C TYR A 129 16.22 5.79 2.06
N GLU A 130 17.14 5.90 1.12
CA GLU A 130 16.82 6.13 -0.28
C GLU A 130 17.73 5.31 -1.18
N SER A 131 17.13 4.58 -2.11
CA SER A 131 17.88 3.88 -3.17
C SER A 131 18.21 4.87 -4.28
N LYS A 132 19.30 4.62 -5.02
CA LYS A 132 19.57 5.39 -6.24
C LYS A 132 18.45 5.15 -7.26
N VAL A 133 18.11 6.16 -8.04
CA VAL A 133 17.26 5.98 -9.22
C VAL A 133 17.95 5.03 -10.18
N SER A 134 17.26 3.95 -10.55
CA SER A 134 17.73 3.00 -11.57
C SER A 134 16.78 3.00 -12.76
N SER A 135 17.27 2.57 -13.92
CA SER A 135 16.49 2.59 -15.15
C SER A 135 16.81 1.42 -16.07
N HIS A 136 15.83 1.10 -16.93
CA HIS A 136 16.01 0.24 -18.09
C HIS A 136 15.62 0.97 -19.36
N GLY A 137 16.29 0.67 -20.47
CA GLY A 137 16.13 1.39 -21.75
C GLY A 137 16.71 2.81 -21.70
N LYS A 138 16.70 3.51 -22.84
CA LYS A 138 17.28 4.85 -22.97
C LYS A 138 16.23 5.91 -23.31
N ARG A 139 16.40 7.10 -22.73
CA ARG A 139 15.71 8.32 -23.10
C ARG A 139 16.68 9.49 -23.19
N GLU A 140 16.29 10.54 -23.90
CA GLU A 140 16.99 11.81 -23.90
C GLU A 140 16.83 12.55 -22.56
N GLY A 141 17.76 13.48 -22.31
CA GLY A 141 17.77 14.33 -21.12
C GLY A 141 18.45 13.68 -19.90
N ILE A 142 18.45 14.43 -18.79
CA ILE A 142 19.11 14.02 -17.55
C ILE A 142 18.13 13.18 -16.72
N MET A 143 18.62 12.06 -16.20
CA MET A 143 17.91 11.25 -15.21
C MET A 143 17.95 11.96 -13.86
N LEU A 144 16.81 11.98 -13.16
CA LEU A 144 16.78 12.52 -11.80
C LEU A 144 17.75 11.74 -10.92
N GLU A 145 18.46 12.45 -10.04
CA GLU A 145 19.23 11.80 -8.97
C GLU A 145 18.29 11.17 -7.93
N SER A 146 17.11 11.79 -7.75
CA SER A 146 16.11 11.44 -6.77
C SER A 146 14.72 11.97 -7.17
N PHE A 147 13.67 11.24 -6.85
CA PHE A 147 12.28 11.71 -6.89
C PHE A 147 11.88 12.53 -5.66
N TRP A 148 12.77 12.70 -4.67
CA TRP A 148 12.47 13.41 -3.42
C TRP A 148 11.95 14.83 -3.65
N ASP A 149 12.54 15.56 -4.58
CA ASP A 149 12.14 16.96 -4.83
C ASP A 149 10.72 17.07 -5.41
N MET A 150 10.25 16.03 -6.11
CA MET A 150 8.90 15.98 -6.67
C MET A 150 7.87 15.45 -5.67
N LEU A 151 8.25 14.46 -4.85
CA LEU A 151 7.30 13.68 -4.06
C LEU A 151 7.47 13.79 -2.55
N GLY A 152 8.64 14.18 -2.06
CA GLY A 152 9.03 14.12 -0.65
C GLY A 152 7.97 14.74 0.27
N GLU A 153 7.62 16.01 0.06
CA GLU A 153 6.60 16.68 0.87
C GLU A 153 5.22 16.01 0.82
N GLN A 154 4.82 15.46 -0.33
CA GLN A 154 3.52 14.83 -0.50
C GLN A 154 3.48 13.42 0.10
N ILE A 155 4.62 12.71 0.11
CA ILE A 155 4.80 11.45 0.85
C ILE A 155 4.70 11.71 2.35
N LEU A 156 5.34 12.77 2.86
CA LEU A 156 5.33 13.11 4.29
C LEU A 156 3.91 13.31 4.85
N LYS A 157 2.98 13.84 4.04
CA LYS A 157 1.56 14.00 4.42
C LYS A 157 0.81 12.67 4.62
N ARG A 158 1.35 11.56 4.12
CA ARG A 158 0.74 10.23 4.16
C ARG A 158 1.34 9.33 5.24
N LEU A 159 2.38 9.80 5.93
CA LEU A 159 2.98 9.09 7.06
C LEU A 159 2.16 9.36 8.33
N GLY A 160 1.93 8.32 9.11
CA GLY A 160 1.29 8.35 10.41
C GLY A 160 2.18 7.68 11.44
N ASN A 161 1.59 6.91 12.35
CA ASN A 161 2.35 6.13 13.32
C ASN A 161 2.40 4.67 12.84
N LYS A 162 3.50 4.29 12.17
CA LYS A 162 3.85 2.90 11.84
C LYS A 162 5.37 2.78 11.87
N ARG A 163 5.86 1.63 12.34
CA ARG A 163 7.29 1.40 12.49
C ARG A 163 8.09 1.65 11.22
N CYS A 164 7.53 1.24 10.09
CA CYS A 164 8.16 1.34 8.79
C CYS A 164 7.13 1.71 7.71
N TYR A 165 7.50 2.67 6.85
CA TYR A 165 6.84 2.89 5.57
C TYR A 165 7.83 2.61 4.44
N TRP A 166 7.42 1.81 3.46
CA TRP A 166 8.19 1.58 2.23
C TRP A 166 7.43 2.18 1.06
N ILE A 167 8.10 3.09 0.34
CA ILE A 167 7.55 3.82 -0.79
C ILE A 167 8.22 3.33 -2.05
N LYS A 168 7.43 2.95 -3.04
CA LYS A 168 7.92 2.48 -4.33
C LYS A 168 7.43 3.39 -5.42
N ILE A 169 8.36 3.87 -6.22
CA ILE A 169 8.10 4.70 -7.37
C ILE A 169 8.55 3.91 -8.58
N TYR A 170 7.61 3.70 -9.49
CA TYR A 170 7.85 3.06 -10.77
C TYR A 170 7.24 3.94 -11.86
N CYS A 171 8.08 4.33 -12.81
CA CYS A 171 7.68 5.07 -13.99
C CYS A 171 8.11 4.28 -15.21
N ALA A 172 7.21 4.10 -16.17
CA ALA A 172 7.49 3.46 -17.44
C ALA A 172 6.85 4.24 -18.58
N LYS A 173 7.52 4.26 -19.73
CA LYS A 173 6.97 4.74 -20.99
C LYS A 173 7.30 3.78 -22.11
N MET A 174 6.28 3.39 -22.87
CA MET A 174 6.40 2.55 -24.06
C MET A 174 5.60 3.19 -25.19
N GLY A 175 6.31 3.83 -26.13
CA GLY A 175 5.70 4.70 -27.14
C GLY A 175 4.87 5.83 -26.51
N ARG A 176 3.56 5.84 -26.78
CA ARG A 176 2.63 6.85 -26.24
C ARG A 176 1.99 6.46 -24.90
N LYS A 177 2.23 5.25 -24.41
CA LYS A 177 1.64 4.77 -23.15
C LYS A 177 2.64 4.99 -22.02
N SER A 178 2.15 5.51 -20.90
CA SER A 178 2.90 5.55 -19.64
C SER A 178 2.22 4.64 -18.61
N ASP A 179 3.03 4.08 -17.72
CA ASP A 179 2.58 3.38 -16.52
C ASP A 179 3.32 4.01 -15.34
N ILE A 180 2.60 4.52 -14.35
CA ILE A 180 3.15 5.32 -13.26
C ILE A 180 2.50 4.88 -11.95
N GLU A 181 3.31 4.31 -11.07
CA GLU A 181 2.87 3.81 -9.78
C GLU A 181 3.74 4.39 -8.66
N VAL A 182 3.11 5.12 -7.76
CA VAL A 182 3.67 5.44 -6.44
C VAL A 182 2.89 4.67 -5.40
N ARG A 183 3.54 3.73 -4.71
CA ARG A 183 2.91 2.86 -3.71
C ARG A 183 3.46 3.16 -2.32
N ILE A 184 2.59 3.23 -1.32
CA ILE A 184 2.93 3.31 0.10
C ILE A 184 2.48 2.03 0.76
N ASN A 185 3.42 1.26 1.30
CA ASN A 185 3.14 -0.03 1.90
C ASN A 185 2.33 -0.95 0.98
N ASP A 186 2.73 -1.00 -0.31
CA ASP A 186 2.07 -1.69 -1.43
C ASP A 186 0.66 -1.18 -1.80
N VAL A 187 0.16 -0.11 -1.15
CA VAL A 187 -1.07 0.57 -1.55
C VAL A 187 -0.76 1.66 -2.57
N LEU A 188 -1.34 1.56 -3.77
CA LEU A 188 -1.22 2.56 -4.82
C LEU A 188 -1.81 3.90 -4.36
N SER A 189 -1.01 4.96 -4.46
CA SER A 189 -1.46 6.35 -4.31
C SER A 189 -1.63 6.98 -5.69
N LYS A 190 -2.88 7.17 -6.11
CA LYS A 190 -3.19 7.80 -7.40
C LYS A 190 -2.76 9.25 -7.41
N GLU A 191 -2.98 9.96 -6.30
CA GLU A 191 -2.59 11.36 -6.16
C GLU A 191 -1.07 11.54 -6.31
N LEU A 192 -0.25 10.65 -5.71
CA LEU A 192 1.21 10.72 -5.88
C LEU A 192 1.67 10.28 -7.27
N SER A 193 1.07 9.23 -7.85
CA SER A 193 1.33 8.84 -9.24
C SER A 193 1.08 9.99 -10.21
N ASP A 194 0.01 10.75 -9.99
CA ASP A 194 -0.40 11.82 -10.88
C ASP A 194 0.60 12.98 -10.94
N LEU A 195 1.34 13.22 -9.87
CA LEU A 195 2.41 14.24 -9.82
C LEU A 195 3.56 13.94 -10.79
N LEU A 196 3.72 12.69 -11.22
CA LEU A 196 4.79 12.28 -12.15
C LEU A 196 4.32 12.20 -13.61
N LYS A 197 3.03 12.44 -13.90
CA LYS A 197 2.47 12.35 -15.27
C LYS A 197 3.21 13.25 -16.25
N ASP A 198 3.44 14.51 -15.89
CA ASP A 198 4.14 15.47 -16.76
C ASP A 198 5.61 15.10 -16.94
N TYR A 199 6.27 14.64 -15.86
CA TYR A 199 7.66 14.19 -15.92
C TYR A 199 7.85 13.05 -16.93
N VAL A 200 7.04 11.99 -16.82
CA VAL A 200 7.08 10.84 -17.75
C VAL A 200 6.55 11.22 -19.13
N GLY A 201 5.54 12.08 -19.19
CA GLY A 201 4.97 12.61 -20.43
C GLY A 201 6.01 13.28 -21.33
N ASN A 202 7.01 13.92 -20.72
CA ASN A 202 8.10 14.62 -21.40
C ASN A 202 9.29 13.73 -21.80
N TRP A 203 9.32 12.46 -21.42
CA TRP A 203 10.42 11.57 -21.84
C TRP A 203 10.42 11.35 -23.34
N ASP A 204 11.54 11.66 -24.00
CA ASP A 204 11.78 11.27 -25.38
C ASP A 204 12.58 9.96 -25.39
N CYS A 205 11.87 8.84 -25.55
CA CYS A 205 12.46 7.51 -25.48
C CYS A 205 13.22 7.23 -26.77
N ILE A 206 14.52 6.94 -26.64
CA ILE A 206 15.38 6.54 -27.77
C ILE A 206 15.03 5.10 -28.16
N ASP A 207 14.77 4.25 -27.16
CA ASP A 207 14.33 2.88 -27.34
C ASP A 207 12.79 2.77 -27.31
N ALA A 208 12.27 1.59 -27.63
CA ALA A 208 10.83 1.32 -27.60
C ALA A 208 10.21 1.46 -26.20
N TYR A 209 11.03 1.35 -25.15
CA TYR A 209 10.62 1.48 -23.76
C TYR A 209 11.70 2.16 -22.91
N HIS A 210 11.27 2.85 -21.85
CA HIS A 210 12.14 3.32 -20.79
C HIS A 210 11.42 3.16 -19.44
N THR A 211 12.16 2.81 -18.41
CA THR A 211 11.65 2.73 -17.03
C THR A 211 12.60 3.44 -16.07
N GLU A 212 12.04 4.03 -15.02
CA GLU A 212 12.79 4.52 -13.86
C GLU A 212 12.14 3.98 -12.59
N LYS A 213 12.95 3.49 -11.66
CA LYS A 213 12.53 2.99 -10.34
C LYS A 213 13.32 3.66 -9.23
N GLN A 214 12.64 4.00 -8.16
CA GLN A 214 13.25 4.38 -6.89
C GLN A 214 12.41 3.87 -5.73
N SER A 215 13.07 3.62 -4.60
CA SER A 215 12.42 3.24 -3.35
C SER A 215 12.95 4.07 -2.19
N PHE A 216 12.03 4.42 -1.28
CA PHE A 216 12.31 5.09 -0.02
C PHE A 216 11.84 4.21 1.14
N LEU A 217 12.62 4.18 2.21
CA LEU A 217 12.23 3.59 3.47
C LEU A 217 12.19 4.67 4.55
N PHE A 218 11.10 4.75 5.29
CA PHE A 218 10.95 5.63 6.44
C PHE A 218 10.83 4.75 7.68
N TYR A 219 11.81 4.85 8.57
CA TYR A 219 11.84 4.10 9.82
C TYR A 219 11.54 5.03 10.99
N GLN A 220 10.46 4.79 11.72
CA GLN A 220 10.04 5.66 12.81
C GLN A 220 10.95 5.49 14.02
N LYS A 221 11.44 6.60 14.54
CA LYS A 221 12.31 6.62 15.71
C LYS A 221 11.56 6.17 16.97
N ASP A 222 12.26 5.44 17.84
CA ASP A 222 11.70 4.88 19.07
C ASP A 222 11.07 5.95 19.99
N ASP A 223 11.59 7.17 19.97
CA ASP A 223 11.12 8.29 20.81
C ASP A 223 9.72 8.80 20.46
N THR A 224 9.25 8.52 19.24
CA THR A 224 7.95 8.97 18.72
C THR A 224 7.09 7.82 18.18
N TYR A 225 7.60 6.57 18.25
CA TYR A 225 6.88 5.38 17.84
C TYR A 225 6.02 4.82 18.97
N THR A 226 4.74 4.59 18.69
CA THR A 226 3.86 3.83 19.57
C THR A 226 3.52 2.49 18.93
N PRO A 227 3.85 1.35 19.57
CA PRO A 227 3.51 0.01 19.09
C PRO A 227 2.01 -0.20 18.87
N PRO A 228 1.60 -1.11 17.96
CA PRO A 228 0.19 -1.37 17.71
C PRO A 228 -0.48 -1.99 18.93
N VAL A 229 -1.66 -1.46 19.28
CA VAL A 229 -2.54 -2.09 20.28
C VAL A 229 -3.26 -3.32 19.70
N PHE A 230 -3.42 -3.35 18.38
CA PHE A 230 -4.08 -4.44 17.64
C PHE A 230 -3.19 -4.96 16.54
N THR A 231 -3.08 -6.28 16.48
CA THR A 231 -2.48 -6.99 15.34
C THR A 231 -3.37 -6.86 14.09
N LYS A 232 -2.77 -7.05 12.92
CA LYS A 232 -3.49 -7.13 11.65
C LYS A 232 -4.59 -8.18 11.69
N GLU A 233 -4.30 -9.36 12.24
CA GLU A 233 -5.24 -10.49 12.34
C GLU A 233 -6.46 -10.15 13.19
N GLN A 234 -6.26 -9.39 14.28
CA GLN A 234 -7.36 -8.90 15.10
C GLN A 234 -8.24 -7.92 14.33
N ILE A 235 -7.64 -6.95 13.62
CA ILE A 235 -8.41 -5.98 12.83
C ILE A 235 -9.20 -6.70 11.73
N VAL A 236 -8.56 -7.59 10.96
CA VAL A 236 -9.24 -8.44 9.95
C VAL A 236 -10.41 -9.21 10.57
N THR A 237 -10.22 -9.82 11.74
CA THR A 237 -11.26 -10.57 12.44
C THR A 237 -12.43 -9.68 12.85
N TYR A 238 -12.14 -8.49 13.40
CA TYR A 238 -13.19 -7.55 13.80
C TYR A 238 -13.91 -6.96 12.60
N THR A 239 -13.21 -6.64 11.51
CA THR A 239 -13.82 -6.16 10.27
C THR A 239 -14.78 -7.19 9.68
N LYS A 240 -14.38 -8.47 9.58
CA LYS A 240 -15.29 -9.54 9.12
C LYS A 240 -16.54 -9.66 9.98
N LYS A 241 -16.39 -9.63 11.31
CA LYS A 241 -17.53 -9.65 12.23
C LYS A 241 -18.41 -8.40 12.06
N ALA A 242 -17.81 -7.24 11.88
CA ALA A 242 -18.52 -5.99 11.66
C ALA A 242 -19.33 -6.02 10.36
N ILE A 243 -18.76 -6.53 9.25
CA ILE A 243 -19.47 -6.74 7.99
C ILE A 243 -20.75 -7.56 8.24
N HIS A 244 -20.65 -8.73 8.90
CA HIS A 244 -21.82 -9.54 9.21
C HIS A 244 -22.83 -8.89 10.17
N MET A 245 -22.42 -7.89 10.94
CA MET A 245 -23.35 -7.09 11.74
C MET A 245 -24.06 -6.03 10.90
N TYR A 246 -23.36 -5.42 9.93
CA TYR A 246 -23.94 -4.53 8.94
C TYR A 246 -24.97 -5.22 8.05
N GLU A 247 -24.70 -6.46 7.63
CA GLU A 247 -25.62 -7.26 6.79
C GLU A 247 -26.96 -7.55 7.46
N LYS A 248 -27.00 -7.48 8.79
CA LYS A 248 -28.22 -7.69 9.60
C LYS A 248 -28.92 -6.39 9.97
N CYS A 249 -28.41 -5.25 9.50
CA CYS A 249 -28.91 -3.93 9.85
C CYS A 249 -29.96 -3.49 8.83
N GLU A 250 -31.24 -3.58 9.19
CA GLU A 250 -32.35 -3.29 8.28
C GLU A 250 -32.78 -1.82 8.32
N ASP A 251 -32.51 -1.11 9.42
CA ASP A 251 -32.98 0.26 9.61
C ASP A 251 -31.98 1.23 10.30
N LYS A 252 -32.38 2.51 10.39
CA LYS A 252 -31.57 3.58 10.99
C LYS A 252 -31.42 3.44 12.51
N GLU A 253 -32.37 2.83 13.21
CA GLU A 253 -32.29 2.62 14.66
C GLU A 253 -31.33 1.47 15.00
N GLU A 254 -31.33 0.41 14.19
CA GLU A 254 -30.32 -0.65 14.26
C GLU A 254 -28.93 -0.11 13.94
N TYR A 255 -28.81 0.75 12.93
CA TYR A 255 -27.54 1.40 12.59
C TYR A 255 -27.00 2.25 13.75
N LYS A 256 -27.87 2.97 14.47
CA LYS A 256 -27.45 3.71 15.68
C LYS A 256 -26.93 2.79 16.78
N LYS A 257 -27.55 1.62 16.96
CA LYS A 257 -27.11 0.61 17.95
C LYS A 257 -25.80 -0.05 17.54
N LEU A 258 -25.57 -0.22 16.23
CA LEU A 258 -24.40 -0.87 15.66
C LEU A 258 -23.10 -0.21 16.16
N ARG A 259 -23.06 1.12 16.24
CA ARG A 259 -21.94 1.87 16.83
C ARG A 259 -21.53 1.34 18.21
N VAL A 260 -22.49 1.18 19.13
CA VAL A 260 -22.23 0.73 20.50
C VAL A 260 -21.77 -0.73 20.50
N GLN A 261 -22.35 -1.55 19.62
CA GLN A 261 -21.98 -2.96 19.51
C GLN A 261 -20.56 -3.14 18.96
N LEU A 262 -20.14 -2.33 17.98
CA LEU A 262 -18.78 -2.36 17.43
C LEU A 262 -17.73 -1.92 18.46
N ILE A 263 -18.00 -0.88 19.25
CA ILE A 263 -17.13 -0.48 20.36
C ILE A 263 -16.98 -1.63 21.37
N LYS A 264 -18.08 -2.32 21.70
CA LYS A 264 -18.05 -3.48 22.61
C LYS A 264 -17.31 -4.67 22.00
N LEU A 265 -17.44 -4.90 20.69
CA LEU A 265 -16.75 -5.96 19.96
C LEU A 265 -15.23 -5.78 20.02
N CYS A 266 -14.76 -4.56 19.72
CA CYS A 266 -13.33 -4.24 19.70
C CYS A 266 -12.74 -4.07 21.11
N LYS A 267 -13.60 -3.86 22.12
CA LYS A 267 -13.21 -3.41 23.47
C LYS A 267 -12.35 -2.14 23.44
N ASP A 268 -12.58 -1.32 22.41
CA ASP A 268 -11.85 -0.10 22.14
C ASP A 268 -12.73 0.86 21.34
N GLU A 269 -12.79 2.09 21.82
CA GLU A 269 -13.68 3.09 21.23
C GLU A 269 -13.17 3.59 19.88
N SER A 270 -11.86 3.79 19.72
CA SER A 270 -11.30 4.32 18.47
C SER A 270 -11.47 3.30 17.34
N LEU A 271 -11.06 2.05 17.55
CA LEU A 271 -11.21 1.00 16.54
C LEU A 271 -12.68 0.69 16.23
N GLY A 272 -13.55 0.66 17.25
CA GLY A 272 -14.99 0.47 17.06
C GLY A 272 -15.61 1.60 16.21
N MET A 273 -15.16 2.84 16.43
CA MET A 273 -15.56 4.00 15.62
C MET A 273 -14.99 3.96 14.21
N GLU A 274 -13.75 3.52 14.02
CA GLU A 274 -13.12 3.34 12.69
C GLU A 274 -13.90 2.33 11.86
N LEU A 275 -14.24 1.17 12.42
CA LEU A 275 -15.08 0.17 11.73
C LEU A 275 -16.46 0.75 11.38
N PHE A 276 -17.09 1.47 12.32
CA PHE A 276 -18.40 2.09 12.11
C PHE A 276 -18.36 3.17 11.01
N GLY A 277 -17.28 3.96 10.94
CA GLY A 277 -17.15 5.04 9.98
C GLY A 277 -16.70 4.58 8.60
N PHE A 278 -15.74 3.66 8.53
CA PHE A 278 -15.07 3.33 7.27
C PHE A 278 -15.78 2.25 6.46
N ILE A 279 -16.46 1.29 7.10
CA ILE A 279 -17.10 0.19 6.35
C ILE A 279 -18.13 0.73 5.33
N PRO A 280 -19.09 1.60 5.68
CA PRO A 280 -20.04 2.14 4.70
C PRO A 280 -19.35 2.93 3.59
N GLU A 281 -18.31 3.70 3.91
CA GLU A 281 -17.57 4.52 2.95
C GLU A 281 -16.78 3.66 1.95
N LEU A 282 -16.20 2.55 2.40
CA LEU A 282 -15.49 1.61 1.53
C LEU A 282 -16.45 0.79 0.65
N TYR A 283 -17.65 0.46 1.15
CA TYR A 283 -18.72 -0.10 0.31
C TYR A 283 -19.23 0.92 -0.71
N CYS A 284 -19.35 2.20 -0.34
CA CYS A 284 -19.68 3.28 -1.28
C CYS A 284 -18.68 3.36 -2.44
N LYS A 285 -17.37 3.29 -2.15
CA LYS A 285 -16.33 3.25 -3.21
C LYS A 285 -16.49 2.04 -4.14
N HIS A 286 -16.99 0.91 -3.63
CA HIS A 286 -17.26 -0.27 -4.45
C HIS A 286 -18.48 -0.09 -5.35
N VAL A 287 -19.58 0.47 -4.82
CA VAL A 287 -20.80 0.75 -5.60
C VAL A 287 -20.51 1.72 -6.75
N PHE A 288 -19.77 2.79 -6.47
CA PHE A 288 -19.41 3.81 -7.47
C PHE A 288 -17.98 3.60 -7.98
N SER A 289 -17.69 2.44 -8.58
CA SER A 289 -16.32 2.11 -9.03
C SER A 289 -15.75 3.04 -10.10
N ASP A 290 -16.62 3.74 -10.84
CA ASP A 290 -16.24 4.71 -11.88
C ASP A 290 -15.97 6.12 -11.31
N LEU A 291 -16.26 6.36 -10.02
CA LEU A 291 -16.05 7.64 -9.37
C LEU A 291 -14.58 7.85 -8.99
N GLU A 292 -14.07 9.04 -9.27
CA GLU A 292 -12.76 9.44 -8.76
C GLU A 292 -12.83 9.78 -7.26
N CYS A 293 -11.99 9.11 -6.48
CA CYS A 293 -11.93 9.25 -5.03
C CYS A 293 -10.52 9.63 -4.59
N GLY A 294 -10.41 10.72 -3.86
CA GLY A 294 -9.20 11.16 -3.19
C GLY A 294 -8.85 10.33 -1.95
N GLU A 295 -7.66 10.60 -1.44
CA GLU A 295 -7.01 9.86 -0.35
C GLU A 295 -7.16 10.57 1.01
N GLN A 296 -7.82 11.72 1.05
CA GLN A 296 -7.98 12.52 2.26
C GLN A 296 -8.93 11.86 3.26
N LEU A 297 -8.76 12.26 4.52
CA LEU A 297 -9.59 11.93 5.67
C LEU A 297 -9.79 13.21 6.48
N PHE A 298 -11.03 13.62 6.66
CA PHE A 298 -11.38 14.81 7.42
C PHE A 298 -11.85 14.39 8.80
N LEU A 299 -10.99 14.52 9.81
CA LEU A 299 -11.31 14.20 11.19
C LEU A 299 -12.15 15.34 11.80
N ILE A 300 -13.39 15.03 12.16
CA ILE A 300 -14.37 16.01 12.64
C ILE A 300 -14.69 15.75 14.11
N ARG A 301 -14.40 16.75 14.96
CA ARG A 301 -14.74 16.77 16.39
C ARG A 301 -15.69 17.93 16.68
N LYS A 302 -16.64 17.70 17.56
CA LYS A 302 -17.66 18.70 17.88
C LYS A 302 -17.00 19.91 18.56
N GLY A 303 -17.10 21.08 17.95
CA GLY A 303 -16.58 22.33 18.51
C GLY A 303 -15.09 22.58 18.25
N GLU A 304 -14.41 21.71 17.51
CA GLU A 304 -13.02 21.87 17.09
C GLU A 304 -12.94 22.08 15.57
N PRO A 305 -11.89 22.77 15.06
CA PRO A 305 -11.60 22.79 13.63
C PRO A 305 -11.40 21.37 13.09
N THR A 306 -11.88 21.13 11.87
CA THR A 306 -11.61 19.88 11.15
C THR A 306 -10.11 19.71 10.95
N VAL A 307 -9.58 18.54 11.29
CA VAL A 307 -8.19 18.17 11.01
C VAL A 307 -8.15 17.37 9.71
N GLU A 308 -7.35 17.83 8.76
CA GLU A 308 -7.12 17.13 7.50
C GLU A 308 -5.99 16.12 7.67
N LEU A 309 -6.26 14.88 7.28
CA LEU A 309 -5.36 13.74 7.32
C LEU A 309 -5.45 13.01 5.98
N TYR A 310 -4.62 11.98 5.81
CA TYR A 310 -4.72 11.00 4.75
C TYR A 310 -5.15 9.64 5.31
N GLN A 311 -5.88 8.87 4.52
CA GLN A 311 -6.37 7.53 4.86
C GLN A 311 -5.22 6.60 5.33
N SER A 312 -4.03 6.75 4.73
CA SER A 312 -2.82 5.99 5.08
C SER A 312 -2.24 6.30 6.46
N GLN A 313 -2.63 7.43 7.07
CA GLN A 313 -2.18 7.82 8.41
C GLN A 313 -2.94 7.10 9.51
N VAL A 314 -4.09 6.48 9.20
CA VAL A 314 -4.84 5.65 10.14
C VAL A 314 -4.37 4.21 9.98
N ARG A 315 -3.69 3.68 11.00
CA ARG A 315 -3.05 2.34 10.93
C ARG A 315 -4.00 1.23 10.47
N SER A 316 -5.25 1.24 10.96
CA SER A 316 -6.25 0.20 10.67
C SER A 316 -6.88 0.29 9.28
N PHE A 317 -6.85 1.46 8.63
CA PHE A 317 -7.62 1.73 7.41
C PHE A 317 -7.29 0.74 6.29
N SER A 318 -5.99 0.54 6.02
CA SER A 318 -5.52 -0.39 4.99
C SER A 318 -5.98 -1.83 5.23
N TYR A 319 -6.02 -2.30 6.47
CA TYR A 319 -6.46 -3.66 6.80
C TYR A 319 -7.98 -3.80 6.69
N ILE A 320 -8.74 -2.76 7.03
CA ILE A 320 -10.19 -2.72 6.87
C ILE A 320 -10.53 -2.78 5.37
N ASP A 321 -9.92 -1.92 4.56
CA ASP A 321 -10.10 -1.89 3.10
C ASP A 321 -9.73 -3.23 2.45
N GLU A 322 -8.54 -3.77 2.75
CA GLU A 322 -8.11 -5.06 2.22
C GLU A 322 -9.10 -6.19 2.60
N THR A 323 -9.59 -6.18 3.84
CA THR A 323 -10.56 -7.18 4.32
C THR A 323 -11.88 -7.09 3.57
N ILE A 324 -12.40 -5.88 3.35
CA ILE A 324 -13.63 -5.66 2.58
C ILE A 324 -13.42 -6.10 1.13
N ARG A 325 -12.33 -5.70 0.47
CA ARG A 325 -12.02 -6.11 -0.91
C ARG A 325 -11.94 -7.63 -1.04
N LYS A 326 -11.31 -8.32 -0.08
CA LYS A 326 -11.26 -9.79 -0.05
C LYS A 326 -12.63 -10.41 0.20
N TYR A 327 -13.44 -9.84 1.08
CA TYR A 327 -14.80 -10.31 1.36
C TYR A 327 -15.67 -10.23 0.10
N LEU A 328 -15.75 -9.06 -0.52
CA LEU A 328 -16.54 -8.83 -1.73
C LEU A 328 -16.13 -9.76 -2.88
N LYS A 329 -14.83 -10.03 -3.01
CA LYS A 329 -14.30 -10.91 -4.05
C LYS A 329 -14.56 -12.40 -3.79
N ASN A 330 -14.49 -12.85 -2.55
CA ASN A 330 -14.52 -14.28 -2.22
C ASN A 330 -15.91 -14.78 -1.86
N GLU A 331 -16.71 -13.97 -1.16
CA GLU A 331 -18.05 -14.34 -0.72
C GLU A 331 -19.13 -13.89 -1.72
N GLU A 332 -18.79 -12.97 -2.64
CA GLU A 332 -19.67 -12.45 -3.69
C GLU A 332 -21.08 -12.11 -3.18
N PRO A 333 -21.22 -11.23 -2.16
CA PRO A 333 -22.53 -10.84 -1.63
C PRO A 333 -23.39 -10.19 -2.71
N SER A 334 -24.72 -10.25 -2.54
CA SER A 334 -25.64 -9.66 -3.50
C SER A 334 -25.45 -8.14 -3.61
N GLN A 335 -25.70 -7.59 -4.80
CA GLN A 335 -25.65 -6.15 -5.04
C GLN A 335 -26.56 -5.37 -4.08
N GLU A 336 -27.74 -5.91 -3.78
CA GLU A 336 -28.68 -5.33 -2.81
C GLU A 336 -28.05 -5.18 -1.42
N LEU A 337 -27.31 -6.19 -0.96
CA LEU A 337 -26.64 -6.14 0.34
C LEU A 337 -25.48 -5.15 0.35
N ILE A 338 -24.73 -5.07 -0.76
CA ILE A 338 -23.65 -4.09 -0.93
C ILE A 338 -24.22 -2.67 -0.84
N GLU A 339 -25.29 -2.38 -1.57
CA GLU A 339 -25.97 -1.08 -1.57
C GLU A 339 -26.61 -0.76 -0.21
N GLN A 340 -27.21 -1.75 0.45
CA GLN A 340 -27.77 -1.62 1.80
C GLN A 340 -26.74 -1.18 2.84
N ILE A 341 -25.48 -1.62 2.71
CA ILE A 341 -24.40 -1.17 3.58
C ILE A 341 -23.91 0.22 3.15
N ALA A 342 -23.74 0.42 1.84
CA ALA A 342 -23.24 1.66 1.27
C ALA A 342 -24.14 2.87 1.58
N GLN A 343 -25.47 2.72 1.63
CA GLN A 343 -26.39 3.82 1.91
C GLN A 343 -26.18 4.53 3.27
N PHE A 344 -25.46 3.88 4.19
CA PHE A 344 -25.09 4.49 5.48
C PHE A 344 -23.91 5.47 5.36
N SER A 345 -23.17 5.47 4.25
CA SER A 345 -22.12 6.44 3.93
C SER A 345 -22.67 7.86 3.77
N ALA A 346 -21.85 8.85 4.14
CA ALA A 346 -22.14 10.24 3.81
C ALA A 346 -21.91 10.50 2.31
N ASN A 347 -20.82 9.97 1.75
CA ASN A 347 -20.50 10.08 0.34
C ASN A 347 -21.59 9.44 -0.53
N TYR A 348 -22.09 8.25 -0.19
CA TYR A 348 -23.15 7.59 -0.97
C TYR A 348 -24.37 8.50 -1.14
N ARG A 349 -24.83 9.13 -0.05
CA ARG A 349 -25.97 10.04 -0.08
C ARG A 349 -25.71 11.31 -0.87
N ALA A 350 -24.48 11.83 -0.82
CA ALA A 350 -24.09 13.00 -1.61
C ALA A 350 -24.02 12.67 -3.11
N ILE A 351 -23.41 11.54 -3.47
CA ILE A 351 -23.30 11.06 -4.85
C ILE A 351 -24.70 10.77 -5.40
N GLN A 352 -25.53 10.01 -4.69
CA GLN A 352 -26.88 9.68 -5.15
C GLN A 352 -27.71 10.94 -5.41
N LYS A 353 -27.58 11.96 -4.54
CA LYS A 353 -28.25 13.23 -4.74
C LYS A 353 -27.78 13.93 -6.03
N ALA A 354 -26.48 13.97 -6.30
CA ALA A 354 -25.93 14.55 -7.52
C ALA A 354 -26.43 13.82 -8.79
N LEU A 355 -26.46 12.48 -8.74
CA LEU A 355 -27.00 11.66 -9.83
C LEU A 355 -28.50 11.89 -10.03
N ASP A 356 -29.28 12.01 -8.96
CA ASP A 356 -30.71 12.33 -9.02
C ASP A 356 -30.96 13.75 -9.60
N GLU A 357 -30.00 14.67 -9.46
CA GLU A 357 -30.00 16.02 -10.04
C GLU A 357 -29.50 16.04 -11.51
N GLY A 358 -28.99 14.91 -12.02
CA GLY A 358 -28.64 14.72 -13.43
C GLY A 358 -27.15 14.79 -13.75
N ASP A 359 -26.26 14.84 -12.75
CA ASP A 359 -24.81 14.87 -12.94
C ASP A 359 -24.28 13.53 -13.49
N ASP A 360 -23.19 13.57 -14.28
CA ASP A 360 -22.46 12.38 -14.73
C ASP A 360 -21.45 11.95 -13.66
N ILE A 361 -21.51 10.68 -13.24
CA ILE A 361 -20.59 10.09 -12.25
C ILE A 361 -19.11 10.29 -12.60
N LYS A 362 -18.77 10.38 -13.89
CA LYS A 362 -17.39 10.59 -14.36
C LYS A 362 -16.88 12.02 -14.17
N GLU A 363 -17.79 12.96 -13.98
CA GLU A 363 -17.47 14.37 -13.69
C GLU A 363 -17.49 14.66 -12.18
N LEU A 364 -17.94 13.68 -11.37
CA LEU A 364 -17.96 13.79 -9.92
C LEU A 364 -16.61 13.39 -9.31
N TYR A 365 -16.28 14.03 -8.18
CA TYR A 365 -15.10 13.75 -7.38
C TYR A 365 -15.43 13.77 -5.90
N THR A 366 -14.95 12.77 -5.17
CA THR A 366 -14.99 12.80 -3.70
C THR A 366 -13.59 13.00 -3.14
N PRO A 367 -13.30 14.09 -2.39
CA PRO A 367 -11.96 14.36 -1.90
C PRO A 367 -11.47 13.32 -0.88
N GLY A 368 -12.39 12.70 -0.16
CA GLY A 368 -12.04 11.76 0.90
C GLY A 368 -13.21 11.38 1.78
N ILE A 369 -12.90 10.98 3.02
CA ILE A 369 -13.90 10.52 3.99
C ILE A 369 -14.03 11.54 5.12
N GLY A 370 -15.26 12.00 5.38
CA GLY A 370 -15.59 12.76 6.59
C GLY A 370 -15.78 11.82 7.78
N TYR A 371 -14.92 11.93 8.80
CA TYR A 371 -14.88 10.99 9.92
C TYR A 371 -15.16 11.68 11.26
N PHE A 372 -16.39 11.50 11.74
CA PHE A 372 -16.83 12.05 13.03
C PHE A 372 -16.34 11.20 14.20
N VAL A 373 -15.57 11.81 15.08
CA VAL A 373 -14.99 11.15 16.25
C VAL A 373 -15.36 11.83 17.55
N LYS A 374 -15.16 11.10 18.66
CA LYS A 374 -15.27 11.67 20.01
C LYS A 374 -13.97 12.38 20.41
N GLU A 375 -14.05 13.20 21.46
CA GLU A 375 -12.91 13.96 22.00
C GLU A 375 -11.74 13.05 22.39
N ASN A 376 -12.02 11.84 22.89
CA ASN A 376 -11.04 10.85 23.30
C ASN A 376 -10.56 9.91 22.18
N TYR A 377 -10.84 10.22 20.91
CA TYR A 377 -10.35 9.40 19.80
C TYR A 377 -8.83 9.47 19.70
N ILE A 378 -8.22 8.30 19.58
CA ILE A 378 -6.77 8.11 19.46
C ILE A 378 -6.48 7.71 18.01
N LEU A 379 -5.80 8.60 17.28
CA LEU A 379 -5.23 8.27 15.97
C LEU A 379 -4.00 7.37 16.20
N ARG A 380 -4.01 6.17 15.64
CA ARG A 380 -2.97 5.15 15.86
C ARG A 380 -2.14 4.84 14.63
#